data_AF-A0A1S4KI14-F1
#
_entry.id   AF-A0A1S4KI14-F1
#
_cell.length_a   1.000
_cell.length_b   1.000
_cell.length_c   1.000
_cell.angle_alpha   90.00
_cell.angle_beta   90.00
_cell.angle_gamma   90.00
#
_symmetry.space_group_name_H-M   'P 1'
#
loop_
_entity.id
_entity.type
_entity.pdbx_description
1 polymer ?
#
loop_
_entity_poly.entity_id
_entity_poly.type
_entity_poly.pdbx_seq_one_letter_code
_entity_poly.pdbx_strand_id
1 'polypeptide(L)'
;MLPSNTKQFLLVFQMASLLNLAVLFHLISICLGIIRIGWEEFIKHELRTTKKKLRLLENDGMLIMLQLISFHNLTVQIFGMLRAKRTFVSPFSNAISFSSKCWLFLAIEALVFDILKLLLSLQLSQGLTLETEGVLINGIEMYNIDIYWNIFWNQIQFSNSCCGVSFYKDWRNIIWRNLDQERIYTQLVKNNKTIVPSSCCQSQALCNIVAVKIEYDGSFVDISDFETVNVFQNGCLSSFIQNATDRIEIGMAITFSSITIQVR
;
A
#
# COMPACT_ATOMS: atom_id res chain seq x y z
N MET A 1 49.76 -1.46 29.71
CA MET A 1 49.59 -2.13 28.39
C MET A 1 49.11 -3.54 28.64
N LEU A 2 47.91 -3.92 28.17
CA LEU A 2 47.45 -5.30 28.23
C LEU A 2 48.26 -6.16 27.25
N PRO A 3 48.71 -7.37 27.64
CA PRO A 3 49.43 -8.27 26.74
C PRO A 3 48.61 -8.53 25.47
N SER A 4 49.29 -8.64 24.33
CA SER A 4 48.69 -8.86 23.00
C SER A 4 47.61 -9.97 23.01
N ASN A 5 47.87 -11.04 23.75
CA ASN A 5 47.00 -12.21 23.85
C ASN A 5 45.65 -11.91 24.54
N THR A 6 45.63 -11.01 25.52
CA THR A 6 44.39 -10.59 26.21
C THR A 6 43.44 -9.82 25.30
N LYS A 7 43.96 -9.02 24.35
CA LYS A 7 43.13 -8.29 23.38
C LYS A 7 42.47 -9.24 22.38
N GLN A 8 43.18 -10.27 21.92
CA GLN A 8 42.63 -11.31 21.05
C GLN A 8 41.55 -12.11 21.76
N PHE A 9 41.76 -12.48 23.03
CA PHE A 9 40.77 -13.21 23.81
C PHE A 9 39.48 -12.42 24.03
N LEU A 10 39.58 -11.13 24.34
CA LEU A 10 38.43 -10.24 24.51
C LEU A 10 37.60 -10.11 23.22
N LEU A 11 38.26 -10.07 22.07
CA LEU A 11 37.62 -9.99 20.75
C LEU A 11 36.89 -11.29 20.37
N VAL A 12 37.45 -12.45 20.71
CA VAL A 12 36.79 -13.75 20.51
C VAL A 12 35.56 -13.86 21.40
N PHE A 13 35.65 -13.42 22.66
CA PHE A 13 34.52 -13.44 23.59
C PHE A 13 33.38 -12.50 23.15
N GLN A 14 33.71 -11.29 22.67
CA GLN A 14 32.73 -10.38 22.09
C GLN A 14 32.07 -10.95 20.82
N MET A 15 32.81 -11.67 19.97
CA MET A 15 32.22 -12.34 18.81
C MET A 15 31.30 -13.49 19.21
N ALA A 16 31.67 -14.29 20.20
CA ALA A 16 30.83 -15.37 20.70
C ALA A 16 29.53 -14.80 21.31
N SER A 17 29.59 -13.67 22.03
CA SER A 17 28.39 -13.05 22.57
C SER A 17 27.49 -12.45 21.48
N LEU A 18 28.06 -11.81 20.45
CA LEU A 18 27.30 -11.28 19.30
C LEU A 18 26.67 -12.40 18.46
N LEU A 19 27.38 -13.51 18.26
CA LEU A 19 26.85 -14.69 17.56
C LEU A 19 25.72 -15.33 18.36
N ASN A 20 25.88 -15.48 19.67
CA ASN A 20 24.81 -15.99 20.55
C ASN A 20 23.59 -15.05 20.54
N LEU A 21 23.81 -13.74 20.47
CA LEU A 21 22.71 -12.77 20.34
C LEU A 21 21.99 -12.93 18.99
N ALA A 22 22.73 -13.06 17.89
CA ALA A 22 22.15 -13.25 16.56
C ALA A 22 21.37 -14.56 16.47
N VAL A 23 21.90 -15.65 17.01
CA VAL A 23 21.22 -16.95 17.09
C VAL A 23 19.95 -16.84 17.95
N LEU A 24 20.01 -16.12 19.08
CA LEU A 24 18.84 -15.88 19.93
C LEU A 24 17.77 -15.07 19.17
N PHE A 25 18.16 -14.05 18.40
CA PHE A 25 17.24 -13.28 17.57
C PHE A 25 16.59 -14.13 16.47
N HIS A 26 17.34 -15.00 15.79
CA HIS A 26 16.77 -15.93 14.81
C HIS A 26 15.85 -16.95 15.48
N LEU A 27 16.21 -17.50 16.63
CA LEU A 27 15.34 -18.43 17.38
C LEU A 27 14.06 -17.75 17.85
N ILE A 28 14.12 -16.50 18.33
CA ILE A 28 12.94 -15.72 18.68
C ILE A 28 12.07 -15.48 17.43
N SER A 29 12.68 -15.13 16.29
CA SER A 29 11.95 -14.93 15.04
C SER A 29 11.25 -16.20 14.56
N ILE A 30 11.92 -17.35 14.62
CA ILE A 30 11.35 -18.67 14.29
C ILE A 30 10.22 -19.03 15.26
N CYS A 31 10.43 -18.86 16.57
CA CYS A 31 9.40 -19.14 17.58
C CYS A 31 8.16 -18.25 17.39
N LEU A 32 8.34 -16.96 17.09
CA LEU A 32 7.24 -16.07 16.78
C LEU A 32 6.50 -16.50 15.50
N GLY A 33 7.23 -16.97 14.47
CA GLY A 33 6.65 -17.56 13.26
C GLY A 33 5.81 -18.80 13.54
N ILE A 34 6.30 -19.73 14.38
CA ILE A 34 5.59 -20.97 14.74
C ILE A 34 4.34 -20.67 15.58
N ILE A 35 4.47 -19.83 16.62
CA ILE A 35 3.35 -19.41 17.47
C ILE A 35 2.25 -18.79 16.62
N ARG A 36 2.66 -17.99 15.63
CA ARG A 36 1.74 -17.34 14.72
C ARG A 36 1.04 -18.30 13.76
N ILE A 37 1.74 -19.27 13.16
CA ILE A 37 1.09 -20.30 12.32
C ILE A 37 0.05 -21.07 13.15
N GLY A 38 0.40 -21.43 14.39
CA GLY A 38 -0.54 -22.05 15.32
C GLY A 38 -1.74 -21.17 15.65
N TRP A 39 -1.52 -19.86 15.82
CA TRP A 39 -2.58 -18.89 16.07
C TRP A 39 -3.50 -18.68 14.86
N GLU A 40 -2.96 -18.64 13.64
CA GLU A 40 -3.74 -18.51 12.40
C GLU A 40 -4.63 -19.75 12.15
N GLU A 41 -4.13 -20.95 12.43
CA GLU A 41 -4.94 -22.19 12.34
C GLU A 41 -6.02 -22.26 13.45
N PHE A 42 -5.70 -21.81 14.67
CA PHE A 42 -6.68 -21.69 15.75
C PHE A 42 -7.80 -20.69 15.40
N ILE A 43 -7.44 -19.52 14.86
CA ILE A 43 -8.38 -18.49 14.41
C ILE A 43 -9.23 -18.97 13.23
N LYS A 44 -8.65 -19.68 12.25
CA LYS A 44 -9.43 -20.30 11.16
C LYS A 44 -10.46 -21.32 11.69
N HIS A 45 -10.13 -22.04 12.76
CA HIS A 45 -11.05 -22.99 13.38
C HIS A 45 -12.20 -22.28 14.11
N GLU A 46 -11.93 -21.19 14.83
CA GLU A 46 -12.92 -20.43 15.61
C GLU A 46 -13.84 -19.54 14.73
N LEU A 47 -13.36 -19.03 13.58
CA LEU A 47 -14.03 -17.96 12.80
C LEU A 47 -14.80 -18.40 11.55
N ARG A 48 -15.12 -19.70 11.40
CA ARG A 48 -16.02 -20.18 10.33
C ARG A 48 -17.40 -19.50 10.31
N THR A 49 -17.76 -18.75 11.33
CA THR A 49 -19.07 -18.09 11.47
C THR A 49 -19.16 -16.68 10.86
N THR A 50 -18.07 -16.00 10.45
CA THR A 50 -18.18 -14.68 9.78
C THR A 50 -17.09 -14.39 8.74
N LYS A 51 -17.40 -14.61 7.46
CA LYS A 51 -16.51 -14.35 6.29
C LYS A 51 -15.92 -12.92 6.20
N LYS A 52 -16.55 -11.91 6.81
CA LYS A 52 -16.05 -10.52 6.81
C LYS A 52 -14.94 -10.29 7.85
N LYS A 53 -15.09 -10.86 9.05
CA LYS A 53 -14.05 -10.78 10.10
C LYS A 53 -12.79 -11.55 9.70
N LEU A 54 -12.95 -12.68 9.02
CA LEU A 54 -11.82 -13.50 8.57
C LEU A 54 -10.88 -12.73 7.62
N ARG A 55 -11.43 -11.95 6.67
CA ARG A 55 -10.62 -11.16 5.72
C ARG A 55 -9.88 -10.00 6.37
N LEU A 56 -10.50 -9.32 7.34
CA LEU A 56 -9.84 -8.27 8.13
C LEU A 56 -8.67 -8.83 8.95
N LEU A 57 -8.89 -9.96 9.63
CA LEU A 57 -7.84 -10.66 10.37
C LEU A 57 -6.71 -11.18 9.47
N GLU A 58 -7.03 -11.60 8.25
CA GLU A 58 -6.04 -12.00 7.25
C GLU A 58 -5.17 -10.81 6.82
N ASN A 59 -5.78 -9.65 6.55
CA ASN A 59 -5.07 -8.42 6.19
C ASN A 59 -4.18 -7.90 7.33
N ASP A 60 -4.69 -7.87 8.57
CA ASP A 60 -3.94 -7.49 9.76
C ASP A 60 -2.76 -8.45 9.99
N GLY A 61 -3.00 -9.73 9.77
CA GLY A 61 -1.96 -10.75 9.75
C GLY A 61 -0.86 -10.41 8.74
N MET A 62 -1.21 -10.23 7.47
CA MET A 62 -0.25 -9.91 6.43
C MET A 62 0.58 -8.65 6.76
N LEU A 63 -0.05 -7.61 7.33
CA LEU A 63 0.63 -6.39 7.73
C LEU A 63 1.71 -6.66 8.81
N ILE A 64 1.39 -7.46 9.83
CA ILE A 64 2.36 -7.83 10.87
C ILE A 64 3.52 -8.65 10.26
N MET A 65 3.25 -9.55 9.31
CA MET A 65 4.33 -10.29 8.62
C MET A 65 5.26 -9.34 7.87
N LEU A 66 4.71 -8.39 7.13
CA LEU A 66 5.48 -7.39 6.39
C LEU A 66 6.35 -6.53 7.33
N GLN A 67 5.85 -6.19 8.52
CA GLN A 67 6.62 -5.47 9.54
C GLN A 67 7.77 -6.32 10.09
N LEU A 68 7.53 -7.60 10.41
CA LEU A 68 8.56 -8.52 10.89
C LEU A 68 9.66 -8.74 9.86
N ILE A 69 9.29 -8.96 8.59
CA ILE A 69 10.26 -9.10 7.49
C ILE A 69 11.09 -7.82 7.32
N SER A 70 10.45 -6.65 7.41
CA SER A 70 11.16 -5.36 7.28
C SER A 70 12.15 -5.15 8.44
N PHE A 71 11.80 -5.55 9.66
CA PHE A 71 12.71 -5.50 10.81
C PHE A 71 13.89 -6.47 10.67
N HIS A 72 13.63 -7.68 10.16
CA HIS A 72 14.67 -8.65 9.86
C HIS A 72 15.68 -8.09 8.84
N ASN A 73 15.20 -7.54 7.72
CA ASN A 73 16.07 -6.98 6.67
C ASN A 73 16.89 -5.78 7.16
N LEU A 74 16.32 -4.91 8.00
CA LEU A 74 17.07 -3.82 8.64
C LEU A 74 18.20 -4.36 9.54
N THR A 75 17.90 -5.40 10.31
CA THR A 75 18.88 -6.04 11.21
C THR A 75 20.05 -6.61 10.41
N VAL A 76 19.76 -7.35 9.34
CA VAL A 76 20.77 -7.85 8.40
C VAL A 76 21.60 -6.67 7.87
N GLN A 77 20.99 -5.63 7.31
CA GLN A 77 21.72 -4.47 6.77
C GLN A 77 22.68 -3.82 7.77
N ILE A 78 22.25 -3.62 9.03
CA ILE A 78 23.10 -3.05 10.09
C ILE A 78 24.31 -3.96 10.36
N PHE A 79 24.11 -5.26 10.47
CA PHE A 79 25.21 -6.21 10.64
C PHE A 79 26.16 -6.24 9.44
N GLY A 80 25.63 -6.10 8.22
CA GLY A 80 26.42 -5.95 7.00
C GLY A 80 27.33 -4.73 7.01
N MET A 81 26.82 -3.56 7.42
CA MET A 81 27.60 -2.33 7.56
C MET A 81 28.70 -2.45 8.62
N LEU A 82 28.38 -3.03 9.79
CA LEU A 82 29.35 -3.26 10.87
C LEU A 82 30.48 -4.19 10.43
N ARG A 83 30.13 -5.22 9.65
CA ARG A 83 31.09 -6.14 9.05
C ARG A 83 31.99 -5.44 8.02
N ALA A 84 31.42 -4.68 7.08
CA ALA A 84 32.18 -3.96 6.06
C ALA A 84 33.24 -3.04 6.70
N LYS A 85 32.87 -2.32 7.77
CA LYS A 85 33.81 -1.51 8.56
C LYS A 85 34.99 -2.34 9.11
N ARG A 86 34.75 -3.60 9.50
CA ARG A 86 35.79 -4.47 10.08
C ARG A 86 36.73 -5.03 9.01
N THR A 87 36.24 -5.37 7.83
CA THR A 87 37.07 -5.85 6.71
C THR A 87 38.03 -4.77 6.22
N PHE A 88 37.62 -3.49 6.26
CA PHE A 88 38.53 -2.37 5.98
C PHE A 88 39.69 -2.25 6.98
N VAL A 89 39.46 -2.59 8.26
CA VAL A 89 40.47 -2.43 9.33
C VAL A 89 41.43 -3.62 9.41
N SER A 90 40.98 -4.84 9.11
CA SER A 90 41.81 -6.04 9.18
C SER A 90 41.40 -7.03 8.09
N PRO A 91 42.09 -7.09 6.95
CA PRO A 91 41.66 -7.89 5.79
C PRO A 91 42.08 -9.37 5.80
N PHE A 92 43.05 -9.80 6.62
CA PHE A 92 43.71 -11.12 6.47
C PHE A 92 43.51 -12.13 7.64
N SER A 93 42.46 -12.00 8.46
CA SER A 93 42.21 -12.99 9.53
C SER A 93 41.36 -14.17 9.06
N ASN A 94 41.68 -15.39 9.52
CA ASN A 94 40.87 -16.60 9.27
C ASN A 94 39.40 -16.46 9.74
N ALA A 95 39.15 -15.60 10.74
CA ALA A 95 37.80 -15.27 11.20
C ALA A 95 36.96 -14.57 10.12
N ILE A 96 37.59 -13.87 9.17
CA ILE A 96 36.91 -13.21 8.05
C ILE A 96 36.38 -14.25 7.07
N SER A 97 37.13 -15.32 6.79
CA SER A 97 36.69 -16.38 5.86
C SER A 97 35.44 -17.10 6.36
N PHE A 98 35.40 -17.47 7.65
CA PHE A 98 34.20 -18.04 8.26
C PHE A 98 33.05 -17.04 8.27
N SER A 99 33.30 -15.80 8.70
CA SER A 99 32.29 -14.75 8.70
C SER A 99 31.71 -14.51 7.30
N SER A 100 32.51 -14.55 6.23
CA SER A 100 32.07 -14.42 4.83
C SER A 100 31.03 -15.47 4.43
N LYS A 101 31.23 -16.72 4.83
CA LYS A 101 30.27 -17.80 4.53
C LYS A 101 28.94 -17.57 5.26
N CYS A 102 28.99 -17.23 6.55
CA CYS A 102 27.79 -16.89 7.32
C CYS A 102 27.04 -15.69 6.72
N TRP A 103 27.78 -14.70 6.23
CA TRP A 103 27.17 -13.50 5.64
C TRP A 103 26.55 -13.76 4.27
N LEU A 104 27.18 -14.57 3.44
CA LEU A 104 26.57 -15.02 2.19
C LEU A 104 25.25 -15.75 2.45
N PHE A 105 25.21 -16.60 3.49
CA PHE A 105 24.00 -17.28 3.91
C PHE A 105 22.90 -16.29 4.33
N LEU A 106 23.22 -15.34 5.23
CA LEU A 106 22.26 -14.30 5.67
C LEU A 106 21.80 -13.40 4.53
N ALA A 107 22.66 -13.11 3.55
CA ALA A 107 22.29 -12.34 2.37
C ALA A 107 21.31 -13.10 1.48
N ILE A 108 21.50 -14.41 1.28
CA ILE A 108 20.55 -15.27 0.56
C ILE A 108 19.21 -15.34 1.30
N GLU A 109 19.24 -15.52 2.62
CA GLU A 109 18.05 -15.51 3.47
C GLU A 109 17.27 -14.18 3.33
N ALA A 110 17.95 -13.04 3.40
CA ALA A 110 17.35 -11.73 3.21
C ALA A 110 16.71 -11.57 1.82
N LEU A 111 17.36 -12.06 0.76
CA LEU A 111 16.78 -12.04 -0.59
C LEU A 111 15.49 -12.87 -0.68
N VAL A 112 15.45 -14.05 -0.05
CA VAL A 112 14.24 -14.88 0.01
C VAL A 112 13.12 -14.14 0.75
N PHE A 113 13.44 -13.47 1.86
CA PHE A 113 12.48 -12.66 2.60
C PHE A 113 12.00 -11.44 1.81
N ASP A 114 12.85 -10.78 1.04
CA ASP A 114 12.44 -9.69 0.15
C ASP A 114 11.49 -10.17 -0.96
N ILE A 115 11.74 -11.35 -1.54
CA ILE A 115 10.81 -11.97 -2.51
C ILE A 115 9.48 -12.28 -1.83
N LEU A 116 9.50 -12.87 -0.63
CA LEU A 116 8.29 -13.16 0.13
C LEU A 116 7.52 -11.87 0.46
N LYS A 117 8.21 -10.81 0.86
CA LYS A 117 7.64 -9.49 1.12
C LYS A 117 6.93 -8.93 -0.12
N LEU A 118 7.56 -9.04 -1.29
CA LEU A 118 6.96 -8.62 -2.56
C LEU A 118 5.70 -9.42 -2.88
N LEU A 119 5.71 -10.74 -2.69
CA LEU A 119 4.53 -11.57 -2.94
C LEU A 119 3.39 -11.23 -1.97
N LEU A 120 3.69 -11.06 -0.68
CA LEU A 120 2.70 -10.67 0.32
C LEU A 120 2.14 -9.27 0.08
N SER A 121 2.98 -8.32 -0.36
CA SER A 121 2.52 -6.96 -0.66
C SER A 121 1.63 -6.91 -1.89
N LEU A 122 1.90 -7.72 -2.92
CA LEU A 122 1.03 -7.90 -4.08
C LEU A 122 -0.32 -8.52 -3.71
N GLN A 123 -0.34 -9.52 -2.82
CA GLN A 123 -1.59 -10.11 -2.35
C GLN A 123 -2.40 -9.12 -1.52
N LEU A 124 -1.73 -8.39 -0.61
CA LEU A 124 -2.37 -7.37 0.21
C LEU A 124 -2.93 -6.22 -0.64
N SER A 125 -2.20 -5.78 -1.68
CA SER A 125 -2.67 -4.69 -2.56
C SER A 125 -3.94 -5.08 -3.33
N GLN A 126 -4.04 -6.32 -3.79
CA GLN A 126 -5.26 -6.83 -4.43
C GLN A 126 -6.44 -6.89 -3.45
N GLY A 127 -6.22 -7.39 -2.23
CA GLY A 127 -7.24 -7.43 -1.19
C GLY A 127 -7.74 -6.04 -0.79
N LEU A 128 -6.81 -5.12 -0.57
CA LEU A 128 -7.12 -3.72 -0.25
C LEU A 128 -7.83 -3.02 -1.41
N THR A 129 -7.50 -3.35 -2.67
CA THR A 129 -8.17 -2.76 -3.84
C THR A 129 -9.66 -3.05 -3.83
N LEU A 130 -10.06 -4.31 -3.62
CA LEU A 130 -11.47 -4.70 -3.61
C LEU A 130 -12.24 -4.10 -2.43
N GLU A 131 -11.61 -4.04 -1.25
CA GLU A 131 -12.25 -3.45 -0.07
C GLU A 131 -12.38 -1.93 -0.22
N THR A 132 -11.33 -1.27 -0.72
CA THR A 132 -11.32 0.17 -1.00
C THR A 132 -12.35 0.51 -2.07
N GLU A 133 -12.42 -0.25 -3.16
CA GLU A 133 -13.43 -0.07 -4.21
C GLU A 133 -14.85 -0.12 -3.63
N GLY A 134 -15.16 -1.12 -2.80
CA GLY A 134 -16.48 -1.23 -2.16
C GLY A 134 -16.80 -0.06 -1.23
N VAL A 135 -15.83 0.40 -0.43
CA VAL A 135 -15.99 1.57 0.45
C VAL A 135 -16.20 2.84 -0.36
N LEU A 136 -15.45 3.02 -1.45
CA LEU A 136 -15.58 4.17 -2.33
C LEU A 136 -16.92 4.16 -3.07
N ILE A 137 -17.38 3.04 -3.60
CA ILE A 137 -18.70 2.93 -4.26
C ILE A 137 -19.80 3.33 -3.27
N ASN A 138 -19.77 2.80 -2.04
CA ASN A 138 -20.71 3.19 -0.99
C ASN A 138 -20.60 4.69 -0.66
N GLY A 139 -19.38 5.25 -0.71
CA GLY A 139 -19.15 6.67 -0.55
C GLY A 139 -19.79 7.53 -1.64
N ILE A 140 -19.81 7.04 -2.89
CA ILE A 140 -20.50 7.71 -4.01
C ILE A 140 -22.01 7.76 -3.75
N GLU A 141 -22.61 6.67 -3.26
CA GLU A 141 -24.04 6.63 -2.89
C GLU A 141 -24.37 7.63 -1.78
N MET A 142 -23.43 7.86 -0.86
CA MET A 142 -23.55 8.81 0.24
C MET A 142 -23.23 10.26 -0.13
N TYR A 143 -22.78 10.54 -1.35
CA TYR A 143 -22.28 11.87 -1.78
C TYR A 143 -23.29 13.01 -1.58
N ASN A 144 -24.58 12.77 -1.86
CA ASN A 144 -25.66 13.76 -1.68
C ASN A 144 -26.34 13.65 -0.31
N ILE A 145 -25.92 12.68 0.51
CA ILE A 145 -26.52 12.35 1.81
C ILE A 145 -25.69 12.93 2.94
N ASP A 146 -24.38 12.78 2.85
CA ASP A 146 -23.41 13.10 3.89
C ASP A 146 -22.39 14.13 3.36
N ILE A 147 -22.25 15.23 4.10
CA ILE A 147 -21.32 16.31 3.78
C ILE A 147 -19.86 15.86 3.79
N TYR A 148 -19.50 14.89 4.62
CA TYR A 148 -18.12 14.39 4.68
C TYR A 148 -17.75 13.65 3.40
N TRP A 149 -18.65 12.81 2.88
CA TRP A 149 -18.46 12.14 1.60
C TRP A 149 -18.45 13.13 0.43
N ASN A 150 -19.28 14.18 0.49
CA ASN A 150 -19.26 15.25 -0.50
C ASN A 150 -17.89 15.95 -0.58
N ILE A 151 -17.37 16.42 0.57
CA ILE A 151 -16.08 17.10 0.67
C ILE A 151 -14.95 16.17 0.22
N PHE A 152 -14.96 14.92 0.70
CA PHE A 152 -13.96 13.91 0.36
C PHE A 152 -13.86 13.69 -1.17
N TRP A 153 -14.99 13.42 -1.82
CA TRP A 153 -15.04 13.18 -3.26
C TRP A 153 -14.63 14.40 -4.07
N ASN A 154 -15.08 15.59 -3.66
CA ASN A 154 -14.69 16.82 -4.34
C ASN A 154 -13.18 17.10 -4.25
N GLN A 155 -12.62 16.91 -3.07
CA GLN A 155 -11.19 17.12 -2.87
C GLN A 155 -10.36 16.14 -3.68
N ILE A 156 -10.73 14.86 -3.67
CA ILE A 156 -9.90 13.83 -4.31
C ILE A 156 -9.98 13.85 -5.83
N GLN A 157 -11.16 14.06 -6.39
CA GLN A 157 -11.34 14.16 -7.84
C GLN A 157 -10.57 15.35 -8.40
N PHE A 158 -10.61 16.47 -7.67
CA PHE A 158 -9.86 17.66 -8.03
C PHE A 158 -8.35 17.45 -7.91
N SER A 159 -7.87 16.90 -6.78
CA SER A 159 -6.43 16.73 -6.55
C SER A 159 -5.78 15.72 -7.50
N ASN A 160 -6.52 14.67 -7.85
CA ASN A 160 -5.98 13.54 -8.61
C ASN A 160 -6.42 13.54 -10.08
N SER A 161 -7.14 14.58 -10.53
CA SER A 161 -7.59 14.67 -11.93
C SER A 161 -8.33 13.41 -12.40
N CYS A 162 -9.27 12.94 -11.57
CA CYS A 162 -10.00 11.69 -11.75
C CYS A 162 -11.51 11.89 -11.52
N CYS A 163 -12.33 10.91 -11.93
CA CYS A 163 -13.77 10.95 -11.72
C CYS A 163 -14.34 9.56 -11.46
N GLY A 164 -15.06 9.41 -10.34
CA GLY A 164 -15.63 8.12 -9.93
C GLY A 164 -14.59 7.20 -9.29
N VAL A 165 -15.00 5.97 -8.98
CA VAL A 165 -14.12 4.95 -8.39
C VAL A 165 -13.25 4.35 -9.48
N SER A 166 -13.88 3.72 -10.46
CA SER A 166 -13.25 3.04 -11.58
C SER A 166 -13.39 3.86 -12.86
N PHE A 167 -14.48 4.61 -13.01
CA PHE A 167 -14.73 5.48 -14.16
C PHE A 167 -15.83 6.53 -13.87
N TYR A 168 -15.89 7.60 -14.67
CA TYR A 168 -16.88 8.68 -14.48
C TYR A 168 -18.34 8.21 -14.53
N LYS A 169 -18.63 7.07 -15.17
CA LYS A 169 -19.98 6.48 -15.21
C LYS A 169 -20.44 5.89 -13.88
N ASP A 170 -19.58 5.77 -12.87
CA ASP A 170 -19.96 5.36 -11.51
C ASP A 170 -21.01 6.31 -10.90
N TRP A 171 -21.02 7.57 -11.35
CA TRP A 171 -22.00 8.58 -10.92
C TRP A 171 -23.42 8.36 -11.49
N ARG A 172 -23.59 7.43 -12.42
CA ARG A 172 -24.87 7.21 -13.13
C ARG A 172 -26.00 6.78 -12.21
N ASN A 173 -25.72 6.06 -11.13
CA ASN A 173 -26.76 5.44 -10.30
C ASN A 173 -27.09 6.26 -9.03
N ILE A 174 -26.55 7.47 -8.91
CA ILE A 174 -26.75 8.29 -7.71
C ILE A 174 -28.09 8.99 -7.75
N ILE A 175 -28.74 9.02 -6.60
CA ILE A 175 -29.95 9.81 -6.38
C ILE A 175 -29.52 11.27 -6.15
N TRP A 176 -29.79 12.12 -7.14
CA TRP A 176 -29.62 13.57 -7.04
C TRP A 176 -30.84 14.16 -6.33
N ARG A 177 -30.66 14.74 -5.15
CA ARG A 177 -31.75 15.04 -4.20
C ARG A 177 -32.64 16.25 -4.55
N ASN A 178 -32.32 17.06 -5.56
CA ASN A 178 -33.18 18.20 -5.90
C ASN A 178 -34.32 17.76 -6.83
N LEU A 179 -35.56 18.02 -6.44
CA LEU A 179 -36.78 17.60 -7.14
C LEU A 179 -36.85 18.10 -8.60
N ASP A 180 -36.33 19.29 -8.88
CA ASP A 180 -36.24 19.81 -10.26
C ASP A 180 -35.18 19.08 -11.11
N GLN A 181 -34.17 18.50 -10.46
CA GLN A 181 -33.16 17.67 -11.10
C GLN A 181 -33.69 16.28 -11.43
N GLU A 182 -34.75 15.79 -10.79
CA GLU A 182 -35.29 14.44 -11.03
C GLU A 182 -35.87 14.30 -12.45
N ARG A 183 -36.61 15.32 -12.94
CA ARG A 183 -37.12 15.35 -14.33
C ARG A 183 -35.98 15.38 -15.36
N ILE A 184 -35.00 16.25 -15.12
CA ILE A 184 -33.82 16.41 -16.00
C ILE A 184 -32.98 15.13 -15.98
N TYR A 185 -32.78 14.54 -14.81
CA TYR A 185 -32.09 13.27 -14.62
C TYR A 185 -32.80 12.14 -15.36
N THR A 186 -34.14 12.05 -15.26
CA THR A 186 -34.91 11.03 -15.99
C THR A 186 -34.72 11.15 -17.52
N GLN A 187 -34.62 12.38 -18.05
CA GLN A 187 -34.36 12.64 -19.46
C GLN A 187 -32.90 12.33 -19.86
N LEU A 188 -31.93 12.71 -19.02
CA LEU A 188 -30.51 12.43 -19.23
C LEU A 188 -30.21 10.93 -19.20
N VAL A 189 -30.78 10.20 -18.23
CA VAL A 189 -30.66 8.75 -18.12
C VAL A 189 -31.29 8.05 -19.32
N LYS A 190 -32.48 8.50 -19.78
CA LYS A 190 -33.11 8.00 -21.02
C LYS A 190 -32.22 8.18 -22.25
N ASN A 191 -31.44 9.26 -22.28
CA ASN A 191 -30.47 9.57 -23.34
C ASN A 191 -29.07 8.98 -23.08
N ASN A 192 -28.93 8.07 -22.11
CA ASN A 192 -27.66 7.42 -21.73
C ASN A 192 -26.53 8.38 -21.30
N LYS A 193 -26.89 9.60 -20.85
CA LYS A 193 -25.96 10.62 -20.35
C LYS A 193 -25.76 10.48 -18.84
N THR A 194 -24.55 10.76 -18.35
CA THR A 194 -24.19 10.68 -16.93
C THR A 194 -23.98 12.07 -16.35
N ILE A 195 -24.59 12.35 -15.19
CA ILE A 195 -24.32 13.54 -14.38
C ILE A 195 -23.14 13.24 -13.46
N VAL A 196 -22.18 14.16 -13.38
CA VAL A 196 -20.99 14.05 -12.52
C VAL A 196 -20.83 15.31 -11.66
N PRO A 197 -20.15 15.23 -10.51
CA PRO A 197 -19.75 16.40 -9.74
C PRO A 197 -18.89 17.38 -10.54
N SER A 198 -18.95 18.68 -10.22
CA SER A 198 -18.11 19.71 -10.85
C SER A 198 -16.61 19.48 -10.62
N SER A 199 -16.23 18.77 -9.57
CA SER A 199 -14.86 18.35 -9.29
C SER A 199 -14.31 17.30 -10.28
N CYS A 200 -15.16 16.63 -11.07
CA CYS A 200 -14.74 15.72 -12.15
C CYS A 200 -14.24 16.45 -13.43
N CYS A 201 -14.25 17.78 -13.45
CA CYS A 201 -14.10 18.53 -14.68
C CYS A 201 -12.66 18.99 -14.92
N GLN A 202 -12.16 18.79 -16.15
CA GLN A 202 -10.80 19.19 -16.55
C GLN A 202 -10.60 20.70 -16.57
N SER A 203 -11.66 21.45 -16.92
CA SER A 203 -11.68 22.91 -16.90
C SER A 203 -12.91 23.40 -16.16
N GLN A 204 -12.69 24.13 -15.06
CA GLN A 204 -13.76 24.69 -14.23
C GLN A 204 -14.68 25.63 -15.05
N ALA A 205 -14.15 26.30 -16.07
CA ALA A 205 -14.92 27.21 -16.92
C ALA A 205 -15.95 26.49 -17.81
N LEU A 206 -15.68 25.25 -18.23
CA LEU A 206 -16.54 24.52 -19.19
C LEU A 206 -17.57 23.63 -18.50
N CYS A 207 -17.34 23.21 -17.26
CA CYS A 207 -18.35 22.48 -16.49
C CYS A 207 -19.41 23.36 -15.83
N ASN A 208 -19.11 24.63 -15.58
CA ASN A 208 -20.11 25.57 -15.07
C ASN A 208 -21.25 25.80 -16.08
N ILE A 209 -21.02 25.60 -17.38
CA ILE A 209 -22.04 25.70 -18.43
C ILE A 209 -23.09 24.57 -18.29
N VAL A 210 -22.69 23.43 -17.71
CA VAL A 210 -23.56 22.27 -17.48
C VAL A 210 -24.27 22.34 -16.13
N ALA A 211 -23.61 22.91 -15.11
CA ALA A 211 -24.21 23.12 -13.79
C ALA A 211 -25.23 24.29 -13.76
N VAL A 212 -25.21 25.17 -14.78
CA VAL A 212 -25.98 26.41 -14.81
C VAL A 212 -26.78 26.54 -16.10
N LYS A 213 -27.93 25.85 -16.13
CA LYS A 213 -29.17 26.36 -16.76
C LYS A 213 -30.39 25.59 -16.24
N ILE A 214 -30.47 25.45 -14.92
CA ILE A 214 -31.76 25.29 -14.24
C ILE A 214 -32.18 26.71 -13.85
N GLU A 215 -32.42 27.55 -14.86
CA GLU A 215 -32.88 28.92 -14.64
C GLU A 215 -34.41 28.92 -14.74
N TYR A 216 -35.03 29.47 -13.70
CA TYR A 216 -36.45 29.70 -13.52
C TYR A 216 -37.05 30.51 -14.69
N ASP A 217 -37.40 29.88 -15.81
CA ASP A 217 -38.28 30.55 -16.80
C ASP A 217 -38.99 29.64 -17.82
N GLY A 218 -39.17 28.35 -17.51
CA GLY A 218 -39.95 27.45 -18.38
C GLY A 218 -39.36 27.20 -19.78
N SER A 219 -38.11 27.57 -20.03
CA SER A 219 -37.41 27.30 -21.27
C SER A 219 -36.64 25.98 -21.18
N PHE A 220 -37.00 25.03 -22.04
CA PHE A 220 -36.34 23.75 -22.18
C PHE A 220 -34.98 23.95 -22.86
N VAL A 221 -33.88 23.63 -22.17
CA VAL A 221 -32.57 23.49 -22.81
C VAL A 221 -32.54 22.16 -23.55
N ASP A 222 -32.22 22.21 -24.84
CA ASP A 222 -32.06 21.02 -25.65
C ASP A 222 -30.88 20.20 -25.10
N ILE A 223 -31.16 18.96 -24.71
CA ILE A 223 -30.22 18.05 -24.03
C ILE A 223 -29.15 17.53 -25.01
N SER A 224 -29.24 17.89 -26.29
CA SER A 224 -28.33 17.47 -27.36
C SER A 224 -26.85 17.77 -27.05
N ASP A 225 -26.54 18.88 -26.39
CA ASP A 225 -25.16 19.42 -26.31
C ASP A 225 -24.35 18.99 -25.07
N PHE A 226 -24.89 18.08 -24.24
CA PHE A 226 -24.06 17.38 -23.24
C PHE A 226 -23.09 16.43 -23.95
N GLU A 227 -22.02 16.99 -24.47
CA GLU A 227 -20.84 16.25 -24.88
C GLU A 227 -19.92 16.16 -23.66
N THR A 228 -19.62 14.93 -23.21
CA THR A 228 -18.78 14.61 -22.04
C THR A 228 -17.30 14.98 -22.22
N VAL A 229 -17.00 15.90 -23.14
CA VAL A 229 -15.68 16.12 -23.73
C VAL A 229 -14.67 16.68 -22.72
N ASN A 230 -15.11 17.20 -21.57
CA ASN A 230 -14.23 17.79 -20.54
C ASN A 230 -14.31 17.14 -19.15
N VAL A 231 -14.78 15.89 -19.05
CA VAL A 231 -14.77 15.15 -17.78
C VAL A 231 -13.55 14.23 -17.72
N PHE A 232 -12.89 14.14 -16.57
CA PHE A 232 -11.87 13.12 -16.34
C PHE A 232 -12.47 11.72 -16.55
N GLN A 233 -11.92 10.96 -17.47
CA GLN A 233 -12.47 9.63 -17.81
C GLN A 233 -12.03 8.55 -16.81
N ASN A 234 -10.84 8.73 -16.23
CA ASN A 234 -10.19 7.77 -15.36
C ASN A 234 -10.77 7.82 -13.93
N GLY A 235 -10.97 6.65 -13.33
CA GLY A 235 -11.39 6.52 -11.94
C GLY A 235 -10.27 6.80 -10.94
N CYS A 236 -10.66 7.26 -9.75
CA CYS A 236 -9.75 7.65 -8.67
C CYS A 236 -9.10 6.44 -7.96
N LEU A 237 -9.65 5.23 -8.08
CA LEU A 237 -9.12 4.01 -7.47
C LEU A 237 -7.69 3.72 -7.95
N SER A 238 -7.42 3.93 -9.23
CA SER A 238 -6.08 3.75 -9.80
C SER A 238 -5.03 4.63 -9.14
N SER A 239 -5.36 5.89 -8.84
CA SER A 239 -4.47 6.83 -8.15
C SER A 239 -4.21 6.43 -6.70
N PHE A 240 -5.19 5.83 -6.02
CA PHE A 240 -5.00 5.27 -4.68
C PHE A 240 -4.02 4.09 -4.70
N ILE A 241 -4.20 3.18 -5.66
CA ILE A 241 -3.37 1.98 -5.78
C ILE A 241 -1.94 2.34 -6.20
N GLN A 242 -1.77 3.25 -7.17
CA GLN A 242 -0.46 3.71 -7.61
C GLN A 242 0.33 4.33 -6.45
N ASN A 243 -0.26 5.27 -5.71
CA ASN A 243 0.40 5.87 -4.55
C ASN A 243 0.81 4.85 -3.48
N ALA A 244 0.05 3.76 -3.31
CA ALA A 244 0.40 2.68 -2.40
C ALA A 244 1.54 1.79 -2.96
N THR A 245 1.51 1.50 -4.27
CA THR A 245 2.46 0.61 -4.95
C THR A 245 3.82 1.28 -5.11
N ASP A 246 3.86 2.55 -5.50
CA ASP A 246 5.09 3.34 -5.67
C ASP A 246 5.90 3.39 -4.36
N ARG A 247 5.23 3.48 -3.22
CA ARG A 247 5.87 3.45 -1.89
C ARG A 247 6.53 2.10 -1.58
N ILE A 248 5.96 1.00 -2.09
CA ILE A 248 6.52 -0.34 -1.92
C ILE A 248 7.75 -0.52 -2.81
N GLU A 249 7.69 -0.06 -4.06
CA GLU A 249 8.81 -0.14 -5.02
C GLU A 249 10.04 0.66 -4.56
N ILE A 250 9.86 1.89 -4.10
CA ILE A 250 10.95 2.71 -3.54
C ILE A 250 11.62 1.99 -2.38
N GLY A 251 10.84 1.35 -1.50
CA GLY A 251 11.37 0.59 -0.38
C GLY A 251 12.24 -0.59 -0.81
N MET A 252 11.86 -1.32 -1.87
CA MET A 252 12.64 -2.45 -2.39
C MET A 252 13.94 -1.99 -3.07
N ALA A 253 13.90 -0.90 -3.84
CA ALA A 253 15.08 -0.37 -4.51
C ALA A 253 16.20 0.05 -3.51
N ILE A 254 15.82 0.60 -2.36
CA ILE A 254 16.77 0.95 -1.27
C ILE A 254 17.42 -0.31 -0.68
N THR A 255 16.67 -1.40 -0.53
CA THR A 255 17.20 -2.67 0.00
C THR A 255 18.20 -3.30 -0.96
N PHE A 256 17.86 -3.38 -2.25
CA PHE A 256 18.72 -3.97 -3.27
C PHE A 256 20.03 -3.21 -3.48
N SER A 257 19.98 -1.87 -3.49
CA SER A 257 21.18 -1.04 -3.61
C SER A 257 22.13 -1.23 -2.42
N SER A 258 21.57 -1.34 -1.20
CA SER A 258 22.35 -1.61 0.01
C SER A 258 23.07 -2.96 -0.01
N ILE A 259 22.42 -4.01 -0.51
CA ILE A 259 23.04 -5.34 -0.66
C ILE A 259 24.16 -5.30 -1.71
N THR A 260 23.92 -4.64 -2.85
CA THR A 260 24.89 -4.57 -3.96
C THR A 260 26.18 -3.87 -3.55
N ILE A 261 26.08 -2.80 -2.74
CA ILE A 261 27.24 -2.08 -2.20
C ILE A 261 28.05 -2.96 -1.23
N GLN A 262 27.40 -3.88 -0.50
CA GLN A 262 28.07 -4.73 0.49
C GLN A 262 28.74 -5.97 -0.10
N VAL A 263 28.37 -6.37 -1.33
CA VAL A 263 28.93 -7.53 -2.03
C VAL A 263 30.18 -7.15 -2.86
N ARG A 264 30.38 -5.86 -3.17
CA ARG A 264 31.62 -5.33 -3.77
C ARG A 264 32.70 -5.10 -2.72
#